data_AF-A0A969F2G7-F1
#
_entry.id   AF-A0A969F2G7-F1
#
_cell.length_a   1.000
_cell.length_b   1.000
_cell.length_c   1.000
_cell.angle_alpha   90.00
_cell.angle_beta   90.00
_cell.angle_gamma   90.00
#
_symmetry.space_group_name_H-M   'P 1'
#
loop_
_entity.id
_entity.type
_entity.pdbx_description
1 polymer ?
#
loop_
_entity_poly.entity_id
_entity_poly.type
_entity_poly.pdbx_seq_one_letter_code
_entity_poly.pdbx_strand_id
1 'polypeptide(L)'
;MKIGVIPAVISVVCLRKLGVHHGMRLFITGERFDGNDAVRYGLAHRAVPAAALTDAVQAEIEAICLGGPNAVTEAKKLVRAIPELSVEEAFKVASEWSLRLFRSEEGAEGMRAFREKRKPNWVTK
;
A
#
# COMPACT_ATOMS: atom_id res chain seq x y z
N MET A 1 -10.74 13.84 25.23
CA MET A 1 -9.29 13.70 25.52
C MET A 1 -9.04 13.56 27.02
N LYS A 2 -8.53 12.41 27.48
CA LYS A 2 -8.54 12.03 28.91
C LYS A 2 -7.39 12.60 29.75
N ILE A 3 -6.35 13.14 29.10
CA ILE A 3 -5.14 13.67 29.76
C ILE A 3 -4.83 15.12 29.37
N GLY A 4 -5.79 15.83 28.77
CA GLY A 4 -5.63 17.24 28.39
C GLY A 4 -4.68 17.52 27.21
N VAL A 5 -4.16 16.48 26.53
CA VAL A 5 -3.30 16.64 25.34
C VAL A 5 -4.00 16.18 24.07
N ILE A 6 -3.74 16.88 22.98
CA ILE A 6 -4.24 16.52 21.65
C ILE A 6 -3.30 15.52 20.95
N PRO A 7 -3.81 14.65 20.06
CA PRO A 7 -2.98 13.74 19.27
C PRO A 7 -2.31 14.46 18.07
N ALA A 8 -1.56 15.55 18.33
CA ALA A 8 -1.04 16.43 17.28
C ALA A 8 -0.11 15.72 16.29
N VAL A 9 0.97 15.08 16.75
CA VAL A 9 1.95 14.45 15.85
C VAL A 9 1.34 13.28 15.08
N ILE A 10 0.58 12.43 15.76
CA ILE A 10 -0.04 11.25 15.13
C ILE A 10 -1.15 11.64 14.15
N SER A 11 -1.75 12.83 14.28
CA SER A 11 -2.77 13.33 13.33
C SER A 11 -2.28 13.40 11.89
N VAL A 12 -0.99 13.73 11.69
CA VAL A 12 -0.36 13.87 10.37
C VAL A 12 -0.48 12.59 9.56
N VAL A 13 -0.34 11.42 10.20
CA VAL A 13 -0.40 10.11 9.53
C VAL A 13 -1.78 9.48 9.62
N CYS A 14 -2.46 9.60 10.76
CA CYS A 14 -3.75 8.96 10.97
C CYS A 14 -4.87 9.63 10.17
N LEU A 15 -4.91 10.96 10.04
CA LEU A 15 -5.97 11.63 9.28
C LEU A 15 -5.87 11.36 7.77
N ARG A 16 -4.65 11.15 7.24
CA ARG A 16 -4.47 10.72 5.84
C ARG A 16 -5.07 9.34 5.56
N LYS A 17 -5.23 8.50 6.58
CA LYS A 17 -5.82 7.15 6.47
C LYS A 17 -7.30 7.12 6.83
N LEU A 18 -7.64 7.66 8.00
CA LEU A 18 -8.99 7.66 8.58
C LEU A 18 -9.94 8.63 7.87
N GLY A 19 -9.38 9.66 7.22
CA GLY A 19 -10.14 10.83 6.80
C GLY A 19 -10.61 11.68 8.00
N VAL A 20 -11.15 12.85 7.69
CA VAL A 20 -11.62 13.81 8.70
C VAL A 20 -12.80 13.24 9.50
N HIS A 21 -13.70 12.50 8.85
CA HIS A 21 -14.93 12.01 9.48
C HIS A 21 -14.65 11.03 10.64
N HIS A 22 -13.93 9.93 10.37
CA HIS A 22 -13.57 8.97 11.43
C HIS A 22 -12.57 9.58 12.42
N GLY A 23 -11.60 10.36 11.92
CA GLY A 23 -10.60 11.02 12.75
C GLY A 23 -11.19 11.96 13.79
N MET A 24 -12.19 12.77 13.41
CA MET A 24 -12.85 13.74 14.30
C MET A 24 -13.44 13.05 15.53
N ARG A 25 -14.26 12.00 15.31
CA ARG A 25 -14.87 11.25 16.41
C ARG A 25 -13.80 10.62 17.31
N LEU A 26 -12.87 9.87 16.72
CA LEU A 26 -11.85 9.11 17.47
C LEU A 26 -10.91 10.03 18.28
N PHE A 27 -10.54 11.19 17.76
CA PHE A 27 -9.63 12.12 18.46
C PHE A 27 -10.32 12.85 19.61
N ILE A 28 -11.59 13.19 19.47
CA ILE A 28 -12.38 13.84 20.52
C ILE A 28 -12.68 12.84 21.64
N THR A 29 -13.26 11.69 21.29
CA THR A 29 -13.72 10.68 22.26
C THR A 29 -12.57 9.95 22.92
N GLY A 30 -11.48 9.69 22.19
CA GLY A 30 -10.40 8.81 22.63
C GLY A 30 -10.89 7.40 22.90
N GLU A 31 -11.95 6.96 22.21
CA GLU A 31 -12.48 5.60 22.33
C GLU A 31 -11.51 4.58 21.73
N ARG A 32 -11.55 3.36 22.28
CA ARG A 32 -10.83 2.21 21.74
C ARG A 32 -11.72 1.52 20.72
N PHE A 33 -11.10 0.93 19.70
CA PHE A 33 -11.76 0.15 18.67
C PHE A 33 -10.94 -1.11 18.39
N ASP A 34 -11.56 -2.12 17.79
CA ASP A 34 -10.92 -3.40 17.48
C ASP A 34 -10.29 -3.43 16.08
N GLY A 35 -9.73 -4.58 15.69
CA GLY A 35 -9.12 -4.74 14.36
C GLY A 35 -10.12 -4.60 13.20
N ASN A 36 -11.36 -5.05 13.37
CA ASN A 36 -12.38 -4.98 12.32
C ASN A 36 -12.78 -3.53 12.06
N ASP A 37 -12.96 -2.76 13.14
CA ASP A 37 -13.17 -1.32 13.06
C ASP A 37 -11.98 -0.61 12.41
N ALA A 38 -10.73 -1.00 12.74
CA ALA A 38 -9.54 -0.45 12.11
C ALA A 38 -9.54 -0.61 10.58
N VAL A 39 -10.02 -1.76 10.08
CA VAL A 39 -10.18 -2.01 8.64
C VAL A 39 -11.31 -1.16 8.07
N ARG A 40 -12.48 -1.14 8.74
CA ARG A 40 -13.64 -0.33 8.32
C ARG A 40 -13.32 1.16 8.23
N TYR A 41 -12.45 1.67 9.09
CA TYR A 41 -12.01 3.07 9.09
C TYR A 41 -10.86 3.35 8.11
N GLY A 42 -10.34 2.35 7.40
CA GLY A 42 -9.22 2.51 6.46
C GLY A 42 -7.84 2.65 7.12
N LEU A 43 -7.72 2.34 8.42
CA LEU A 43 -6.45 2.39 9.14
C LEU A 43 -5.57 1.16 8.87
N ALA A 44 -6.22 0.01 8.66
CA ALA A 44 -5.60 -1.29 8.34
C ALA A 44 -6.25 -1.92 7.10
N HIS A 45 -5.55 -2.87 6.46
CA HIS A 45 -6.07 -3.56 5.26
C HIS A 45 -6.85 -4.83 5.59
N ARG A 46 -6.48 -5.52 6.68
CA ARG A 46 -7.05 -6.82 7.05
C ARG A 46 -6.98 -7.03 8.56
N ALA A 47 -8.04 -7.63 9.11
CA ALA A 47 -8.10 -8.12 10.47
C ALA A 47 -8.36 -9.63 10.44
N VAL A 48 -7.68 -10.38 11.30
CA VAL A 48 -7.79 -11.83 11.41
C VAL A 48 -7.75 -12.24 12.89
N PRO A 49 -8.26 -13.43 13.25
CA PRO A 49 -8.04 -13.99 14.58
C PRO A 49 -6.54 -14.06 14.89
N ALA A 50 -6.17 -13.86 16.16
CA ALA A 50 -4.77 -13.83 16.58
C ALA A 50 -3.98 -15.09 16.16
N ALA A 51 -4.62 -16.27 16.22
CA ALA A 51 -4.03 -17.54 15.80
C ALA A 51 -3.68 -17.61 14.31
N ALA A 52 -4.31 -16.79 13.46
CA ALA A 52 -4.09 -16.74 12.02
C ALA A 52 -3.21 -15.55 11.57
N LEU A 53 -2.68 -14.76 12.52
CA LEU A 53 -1.91 -13.56 12.20
C LEU A 53 -0.67 -13.87 11.37
N THR A 54 0.11 -14.87 11.79
CA THR A 54 1.35 -15.27 11.10
C THR A 54 1.05 -15.74 9.68
N ASP A 55 0.05 -16.58 9.48
CA ASP A 55 -0.33 -17.10 8.16
C ASP A 55 -0.82 -15.98 7.24
N ALA A 56 -1.61 -15.03 7.77
CA ALA A 56 -2.06 -13.88 7.02
C ALA A 56 -0.90 -12.98 6.59
N VAL A 57 0.08 -12.73 7.47
CA VAL A 57 1.29 -11.97 7.14
C VAL A 57 2.12 -12.70 6.08
N GLN A 58 2.29 -14.01 6.23
CA GLN A 58 3.05 -14.82 5.29
C GLN A 58 2.43 -14.80 3.89
N ALA A 59 1.10 -14.87 3.79
CA ALA A 59 0.39 -14.75 2.51
C ALA A 59 0.64 -13.39 1.82
N GLU A 60 0.68 -12.29 2.57
CA GLU A 60 1.00 -10.96 2.01
C GLU A 60 2.45 -10.89 1.52
N ILE A 61 3.40 -11.46 2.28
CA ILE A 61 4.81 -11.52 1.89
C ILE A 61 4.97 -12.32 0.60
N GLU A 62 4.35 -13.50 0.52
CA GLU A 62 4.39 -14.35 -0.66
C GLU A 62 3.82 -13.62 -1.88
N ALA A 63 2.68 -12.93 -1.74
CA ALA A 63 2.10 -12.15 -2.82
C ALA A 63 3.03 -11.03 -3.31
N ILE A 64 3.73 -10.34 -2.39
CA ILE A 64 4.72 -9.31 -2.75
C ILE A 64 5.93 -9.93 -3.46
N CYS A 65 6.41 -11.07 -2.98
CA CYS A 65 7.57 -11.78 -3.54
C CYS A 65 7.33 -12.38 -4.94
N LEU A 66 6.07 -12.50 -5.38
CA LEU A 66 5.75 -12.83 -6.77
C LEU A 66 6.06 -11.66 -7.74
N GLY A 67 6.06 -10.42 -7.24
CA GLY A 67 6.36 -9.22 -8.02
C GLY A 67 7.85 -9.04 -8.28
N GLY A 68 8.19 -8.45 -9.43
CA GLY A 68 9.57 -8.03 -9.72
C GLY A 68 10.05 -7.01 -8.68
N PRO A 69 11.27 -7.15 -8.10
CA PRO A 69 11.74 -6.27 -7.04
C PRO A 69 11.78 -4.78 -7.43
N ASN A 70 12.15 -4.48 -8.68
CA ASN A 70 12.11 -3.11 -9.19
C ASN A 70 10.65 -2.65 -9.38
N ALA A 71 9.78 -3.47 -9.97
CA ALA A 71 8.37 -3.15 -10.15
C ALA A 71 7.65 -2.85 -8.83
N VAL A 72 7.88 -3.64 -7.77
CA VAL A 72 7.31 -3.42 -6.43
C VAL A 72 7.79 -2.08 -5.85
N THR A 73 9.09 -1.77 -6.01
CA THR A 73 9.68 -0.52 -5.54
C THR A 73 9.08 0.68 -6.26
N GLU A 74 8.97 0.59 -7.58
CA GLU A 74 8.47 1.67 -8.44
C GLU A 74 6.97 1.88 -8.26
N ALA A 75 6.19 0.82 -8.05
CA ALA A 75 4.77 0.91 -7.69
C ALA A 75 4.57 1.68 -6.37
N LYS A 76 5.39 1.43 -5.34
CA LYS A 76 5.33 2.18 -4.07
C LYS A 76 5.67 3.66 -4.24
N LYS A 77 6.54 4.02 -5.20
CA LYS A 77 6.84 5.42 -5.52
C LYS A 77 5.67 6.04 -6.29
N LEU A 78 5.13 5.33 -7.28
CA LEU A 78 4.00 5.77 -8.10
C LEU A 78 2.79 6.14 -7.24
N VAL A 79 2.37 5.26 -6.32
CA VAL A 79 1.21 5.49 -5.43
C VAL A 79 1.35 6.74 -4.56
N ARG A 80 2.58 7.16 -4.25
CA ARG A 80 2.85 8.38 -3.46
C ARG A 80 2.97 9.63 -4.31
N ALA A 81 3.49 9.51 -5.54
CA ALA A 81 3.77 10.64 -6.40
C ALA A 81 2.54 11.13 -7.17
N ILE A 82 1.76 10.20 -7.73
CA ILE A 82 0.65 10.54 -8.63
C ILE A 82 -0.44 11.42 -8.00
N PRO A 83 -0.90 11.17 -6.74
CA PRO A 83 -1.94 11.99 -6.13
C PRO A 83 -1.54 13.45 -5.85
N GLU A 84 -0.24 13.77 -5.89
CA GLU A 84 0.28 15.11 -5.62
C GLU A 84 0.38 15.97 -6.91
N LEU A 85 0.00 15.41 -8.07
CA LEU A 85 0.05 16.07 -9.38
C LEU A 85 -1.36 16.42 -9.88
N SER A 86 -1.45 17.41 -10.77
CA SER A 86 -2.66 17.58 -11.57
C SER A 86 -2.86 16.39 -12.51
N VAL A 87 -4.09 16.17 -12.98
CA VAL A 87 -4.40 15.04 -13.88
C VAL A 87 -3.56 15.06 -15.14
N GLU A 88 -3.37 16.24 -15.75
CA GLU A 88 -2.57 16.40 -16.97
C GLU A 88 -1.09 16.05 -16.73
N GLU A 89 -0.49 16.57 -15.66
CA GLU A 89 0.88 16.26 -15.27
C GLU A 89 1.05 14.78 -14.91
N ALA A 90 0.07 14.21 -14.21
CA ALA A 90 0.05 12.80 -13.84
C ALA A 90 0.07 11.89 -15.08
N PHE A 91 -0.69 12.22 -16.14
CA PHE A 91 -0.66 11.45 -17.40
C PHE A 91 0.71 11.50 -18.06
N LYS A 92 1.34 12.68 -18.10
CA LYS A 92 2.69 12.84 -18.68
C LYS A 92 3.71 11.99 -17.90
N VAL A 93 3.78 12.18 -16.59
CA VAL A 93 4.73 11.48 -15.71
C VAL A 93 4.50 9.96 -15.74
N ALA A 94 3.24 9.51 -15.64
CA ALA A 94 2.92 8.08 -15.67
C ALA A 94 3.27 7.43 -17.00
N SER A 95 3.09 8.13 -18.12
CA SER A 95 3.41 7.60 -19.46
C SER A 95 4.92 7.37 -19.63
N GLU A 96 5.75 8.35 -19.26
CA GLU A 96 7.21 8.23 -19.30
C GLU A 96 7.71 7.13 -18.36
N TRP A 97 7.17 7.07 -17.14
CA TRP A 97 7.51 6.07 -16.14
C TRP A 97 7.15 4.65 -16.62
N SER A 98 5.95 4.49 -17.17
CA SER A 98 5.47 3.24 -17.75
C SER A 98 6.40 2.77 -18.87
N LEU A 99 6.71 3.64 -19.85
CA LEU A 99 7.59 3.31 -20.97
C LEU A 99 8.98 2.83 -20.49
N ARG A 100 9.54 3.48 -19.47
CA ARG A 100 10.82 3.08 -18.87
C ARG A 100 10.77 1.69 -18.26
N LEU A 101 9.70 1.35 -17.53
CA LEU A 101 9.54 0.02 -16.90
C LEU A 101 9.28 -1.06 -17.95
N PHE A 102 8.47 -0.78 -18.97
CA PHE A 102 8.23 -1.72 -20.08
C PHE A 102 9.51 -2.04 -20.86
N ARG A 103 10.45 -1.09 -20.98
CA ARG A 103 11.74 -1.28 -21.64
C ARG A 103 12.83 -1.87 -20.74
N SER A 104 12.57 -2.04 -19.45
CA SER A 104 13.54 -2.61 -18.51
C SER A 104 13.74 -4.10 -18.74
N GLU A 105 14.91 -4.63 -18.31
CA GLU A 105 15.19 -6.06 -18.36
C GLU A 105 14.18 -6.88 -17.54
N GLU A 106 13.79 -6.37 -16.36
CA GLU A 106 12.78 -6.99 -15.50
C GLU A 106 11.41 -7.02 -16.21
N GLY A 107 11.02 -5.92 -16.87
CA GLY A 107 9.79 -5.86 -17.66
C GLY A 107 9.79 -6.85 -18.82
N ALA A 108 10.90 -6.93 -19.56
CA ALA A 108 11.07 -7.88 -20.66
C ALA A 108 10.99 -9.34 -20.20
N GLU A 109 11.65 -9.68 -19.09
CA GLU A 109 11.59 -11.01 -18.49
C GLU A 109 10.19 -11.35 -17.98
N GLY A 110 9.49 -10.42 -17.32
CA GLY A 110 8.13 -10.63 -16.84
C GLY A 110 7.14 -10.93 -17.96
N MET A 111 7.18 -10.12 -19.03
CA MET A 111 6.34 -10.33 -20.21
C MET A 111 6.65 -11.67 -20.90
N ARG A 112 7.94 -12.05 -20.97
CA ARG A 112 8.36 -13.34 -21.54
C ARG A 112 7.88 -14.51 -20.68
N ALA A 113 8.11 -14.49 -19.37
CA ALA A 113 7.69 -15.53 -18.45
C ALA A 113 6.17 -15.74 -18.47
N PHE A 114 5.40 -14.65 -18.51
CA PHE A 114 3.95 -14.69 -18.66
C PHE A 114 3.52 -15.38 -19.95
N ARG A 115 4.12 -15.03 -21.09
CA ARG A 115 3.84 -15.64 -22.41
C ARG A 115 4.20 -17.13 -22.44
N GLU A 116 5.31 -17.50 -21.81
CA GLU A 116 5.83 -18.86 -21.75
C GLU A 116 5.18 -19.71 -20.64
N LYS A 117 4.24 -19.14 -19.87
CA LYS A 117 3.57 -19.81 -18.72
C LYS A 117 4.55 -20.40 -17.71
N ARG A 118 5.67 -19.72 -17.47
CA ARG A 118 6.66 -20.09 -16.46
C ARG A 118 6.77 -19.01 -15.39
N LYS A 119 7.40 -19.35 -14.27
CA LYS A 119 7.77 -18.36 -13.26
C LYS A 119 8.88 -17.45 -13.81
N PRO A 120 8.83 -16.14 -13.54
CA PRO A 120 9.92 -15.23 -13.88
C PRO A 120 11.13 -15.45 -12.96
N ASN A 121 12.32 -15.07 -13.43
CA ASN A 121 13.59 -15.40 -12.77
C ASN A 121 13.73 -14.87 -11.33
N TRP A 122 13.03 -13.80 -10.95
CA TRP A 122 13.09 -13.25 -9.59
C TRP A 122 12.29 -14.06 -8.57
N VAL A 123 11.35 -14.91 -9.01
CA VAL A 123 10.64 -15.83 -8.11
C VAL A 123 11.54 -17.04 -7.89
N THR A 124 12.40 -16.94 -6.88
CA THR A 124 13.22 -18.06 -6.40
C THR A 124 12.30 -19.14 -5.80
N LYS A 125 12.68 -20.40 -5.97
CA LYS A 125 11.95 -21.55 -5.42
C LYS A 125 12.10 -21.62 -3.91
#